data_AF-A0A6A6WI43-F1
#
_entry.id   AF-A0A6A6WI43-F1
#
_cell.length_a   1.000
_cell.length_b   1.000
_cell.length_c   1.000
_cell.angle_alpha   90.00
_cell.angle_beta   90.00
_cell.angle_gamma   90.00
#
_symmetry.space_group_name_H-M   'P 1'
#
loop_
_entity.id
_entity.type
_entity.pdbx_description
1 polymer ?
#
loop_
_entity_poly.entity_id
_entity_poly.type
_entity_poly.pdbx_seq_one_letter_code
_entity_poly.pdbx_strand_id
1 'polypeptide(L)'
;MNGTRVISAAYGRDSDCTVRLKSNNTLFEVLLSTESPKTSIEYRYLQRISDQDETLVDQAFEDLYDELSLLILPYIEVASVQEETPPVRSQTLHDVLHPSKMRFCLRTNDGQATLCPKPESPTLEASDAWQPHIKEFAGLPVFVSSEIEVLKVLQMDRAFKVSKDGTTFCAKISRGLSDRHSMSREIACLHRLREAGITPLRYPTIHGLVVRDDHNESVVGFVMEYIEPRVNLHADLSAWNDDVYHWADTIERTIREWHEHGIIWGDAKVDNIIIRSDGDGTQLKPCIVDFGGSWSSGWVDQSLCETKEGDLQGIHRIREFLCRTARPKELRCDTVHLGHSVHQQEAIKPADDSDLLQSYPEA
;
A
#
# COMPACT_ATOMS: atom_id res chain seq x y z
N MET A 1 8.88 -16.79 -13.30
CA MET A 1 8.81 -15.60 -14.17
C MET A 1 9.76 -14.59 -13.57
N ASN A 2 10.92 -14.35 -14.20
CA ASN A 2 11.84 -13.29 -13.77
C ASN A 2 11.21 -11.96 -14.17
N GLY A 3 10.47 -11.36 -13.25
CA GLY A 3 9.73 -10.13 -13.50
C GLY A 3 10.69 -8.94 -13.53
N THR A 4 11.17 -8.58 -14.72
CA THR A 4 11.76 -7.26 -14.94
C THR A 4 10.67 -6.22 -14.75
N ARG A 5 10.95 -5.20 -13.94
CA ARG A 5 10.04 -4.07 -13.72
C ARG A 5 10.76 -2.77 -14.00
N VAL A 6 10.09 -1.88 -14.73
CA VAL A 6 10.55 -0.50 -14.90
C VAL A 6 10.29 0.27 -13.60
N ILE A 7 11.32 0.98 -13.12
CA ILE A 7 11.27 1.74 -11.87
C ILE A 7 11.00 3.22 -12.13
N SER A 8 11.72 3.81 -13.10
CA SER A 8 11.60 5.23 -13.41
C SER A 8 12.30 5.54 -14.75
N ALA A 9 11.84 6.58 -15.43
CA ALA A 9 12.63 7.26 -16.45
C ALA A 9 12.91 8.70 -15.99
N ALA A 10 14.16 9.15 -16.09
CA ALA A 10 14.55 10.54 -15.91
C ALA A 10 14.82 11.13 -17.30
N TYR A 11 14.00 12.10 -17.72
CA TYR A 11 14.06 12.69 -19.05
C TYR A 11 13.68 14.16 -19.01
N GLY A 12 14.04 14.88 -20.06
CA GLY A 12 13.63 16.26 -20.31
C GLY A 12 13.61 16.50 -21.82
N ARG A 13 12.87 17.52 -22.26
CA ARG A 13 12.86 17.89 -23.67
C ARG A 13 14.29 18.22 -24.12
N ASP A 14 14.70 17.65 -25.25
CA ASP A 14 16.05 17.81 -25.82
C ASP A 14 17.20 17.44 -24.85
N SER A 15 16.91 16.55 -23.88
CA SER A 15 17.87 16.10 -22.87
C SER A 15 18.08 14.59 -22.96
N ASP A 16 19.19 14.10 -22.39
CA ASP A 16 19.43 12.68 -22.21
C ASP A 16 18.28 12.03 -21.42
N CYS A 17 17.99 10.77 -21.74
CA CYS A 17 17.00 9.97 -21.02
C CYS A 17 17.70 8.80 -20.32
N THR A 18 17.47 8.64 -19.02
CA THR A 18 17.94 7.48 -18.26
C THR A 18 16.76 6.65 -17.81
N VAL A 19 16.66 5.43 -18.32
CA VAL A 19 15.67 4.44 -17.90
C VAL A 19 16.28 3.53 -16.84
N ARG A 20 15.55 3.33 -15.74
CA ARG A 20 15.92 2.40 -14.68
C ARG A 20 15.00 1.20 -14.68
N LEU A 21 15.56 0.02 -14.90
CA LEU A 21 14.87 -1.26 -14.78
C LEU A 21 15.42 -2.02 -13.58
N LYS A 22 14.59 -2.81 -12.93
CA LYS A 22 15.00 -3.68 -11.84
C LYS A 22 14.60 -5.11 -12.17
N SER A 23 15.54 -6.03 -11.97
CA SER A 23 15.26 -7.47 -11.99
C SER A 23 16.05 -8.10 -10.86
N ASN A 24 15.39 -8.91 -10.03
CA ASN A 24 15.94 -9.42 -8.77
C ASN A 24 16.50 -8.27 -7.90
N ASN A 25 17.72 -8.42 -7.36
CA ASN A 25 18.43 -7.38 -6.61
C ASN A 25 19.35 -6.51 -7.49
N THR A 26 19.14 -6.51 -8.81
CA THR A 26 19.98 -5.77 -9.76
C THR A 26 19.20 -4.62 -10.39
N LEU A 27 19.77 -3.42 -10.30
CA LEU A 27 19.32 -2.20 -10.96
C LEU A 27 20.09 -2.03 -12.28
N PHE A 28 19.36 -1.97 -13.38
CA PHE A 28 19.87 -1.70 -14.72
C PHE A 28 19.58 -0.23 -15.04
N GLU A 29 20.62 0.58 -15.18
CA GLU A 29 20.50 1.98 -15.62
C GLU A 29 20.92 2.07 -17.09
N VAL A 30 19.99 2.42 -17.97
CA VAL A 30 20.24 2.54 -19.41
C VAL A 30 20.12 4.00 -19.83
N LEU A 31 21.23 4.55 -20.33
CA LEU A 31 21.30 5.91 -20.86
C LEU A 31 21.05 5.92 -22.38
N LEU A 32 20.11 6.76 -22.80
CA LEU A 32 19.95 7.24 -24.16
C LEU A 32 20.54 8.64 -24.22
N SER A 33 21.54 8.85 -25.08
CA SER A 33 22.29 10.10 -25.15
C SER A 33 21.89 10.93 -26.37
N THR A 34 21.66 12.21 -26.16
CA THR A 34 21.42 13.22 -27.20
C THR A 34 22.61 13.42 -28.15
N GLU A 35 23.81 13.00 -27.73
CA GLU A 35 25.01 12.98 -28.57
C GLU A 35 25.01 11.83 -29.60
N SER A 36 24.06 10.89 -29.54
CA SER A 36 23.95 9.81 -30.53
C SER A 36 23.61 10.33 -31.93
N PRO A 37 24.02 9.62 -33.00
CA PRO A 37 23.67 9.99 -34.37
C PRO A 37 22.16 10.07 -34.57
N LYS A 38 21.68 11.08 -35.32
CA LYS A 38 20.24 11.28 -35.57
C LYS A 38 19.54 10.11 -36.26
N THR A 39 20.30 9.26 -36.94
CA THR A 39 19.80 8.06 -37.62
C THR A 39 19.63 6.86 -36.70
N SER A 40 20.20 6.91 -35.49
CA SER A 40 20.22 5.83 -34.51
C SER A 40 18.85 5.59 -33.85
N ILE A 41 18.63 4.37 -33.39
CA ILE A 41 17.43 3.96 -32.65
C ILE A 41 17.30 4.75 -31.35
N GLU A 42 18.38 4.89 -30.57
CA GLU A 42 18.33 5.62 -29.31
C GLU A 42 17.96 7.10 -29.49
N TYR A 43 18.42 7.75 -30.58
CA TYR A 43 18.04 9.12 -30.89
C TYR A 43 16.57 9.22 -31.33
N ARG A 44 16.06 8.23 -32.07
CA ARG A 44 14.63 8.19 -32.45
C ARG A 44 13.72 8.06 -31.22
N TYR A 45 14.10 7.27 -30.22
CA TYR A 45 13.35 7.24 -28.96
C TYR A 45 13.38 8.59 -28.24
N LEU A 46 14.54 9.25 -28.15
CA LEU A 46 14.63 10.58 -27.55
C LEU A 46 13.72 11.61 -28.24
N GLN A 47 13.60 11.53 -29.57
CA GLN A 47 12.67 12.38 -30.31
C GLN A 47 11.21 12.09 -29.96
N ARG A 48 10.82 10.82 -29.91
CA ARG A 48 9.44 10.41 -29.57
C ARG A 48 9.07 10.78 -28.12
N ILE A 49 10.01 10.65 -27.19
CA ILE A 49 9.82 11.00 -25.77
C ILE A 49 9.77 12.52 -25.55
N SER A 50 10.30 13.31 -26.50
CA SER A 50 10.27 14.77 -26.45
C SER A 50 9.02 15.39 -27.12
N ASP A 51 8.07 14.56 -27.55
CA ASP A 51 6.83 15.02 -28.20
C ASP A 51 5.95 15.87 -27.26
N GLN A 52 5.02 16.64 -27.84
CA GLN A 52 4.05 17.43 -27.09
C GLN A 52 2.79 16.65 -26.72
N ASP A 53 2.50 15.55 -27.43
CA ASP A 53 1.36 14.68 -27.14
C ASP A 53 1.74 13.62 -26.09
N GLU A 54 1.17 13.72 -24.89
CA GLU A 54 1.41 12.78 -23.79
C GLU A 54 1.11 11.32 -24.18
N THR A 55 0.09 11.09 -25.01
CA THR A 55 -0.28 9.74 -25.46
C THR A 55 0.81 9.11 -26.33
N LEU A 56 1.47 9.92 -27.16
CA LEU A 56 2.58 9.46 -28.01
C LEU A 56 3.84 9.23 -27.18
N VAL A 57 4.05 10.04 -26.13
CA VAL A 57 5.15 9.87 -25.18
C VAL A 57 4.97 8.56 -24.40
N ASP A 58 3.77 8.27 -23.91
CA ASP A 58 3.45 7.03 -23.21
C ASP A 58 3.72 5.81 -24.10
N GLN A 59 3.23 5.83 -25.35
CA GLN A 59 3.51 4.75 -26.31
C GLN A 59 5.01 4.60 -26.60
N ALA A 60 5.75 5.70 -26.68
CA ALA A 60 7.20 5.66 -26.90
C ALA A 60 7.94 5.02 -25.73
N PHE A 61 7.48 5.26 -24.50
CA PHE A 61 8.01 4.61 -23.32
C PHE A 61 7.66 3.13 -23.27
N GLU A 62 6.43 2.74 -23.59
CA GLU A 62 6.03 1.33 -23.68
C GLU A 62 6.93 0.55 -24.63
N ASP A 63 7.10 1.04 -25.87
CA ASP A 63 7.96 0.41 -26.88
C ASP A 63 9.42 0.30 -26.39
N LEU A 64 9.94 1.37 -25.77
CA LEU A 64 11.29 1.40 -25.24
C LEU A 64 11.46 0.40 -24.09
N TYR A 65 10.48 0.31 -23.19
CA TYR A 65 10.53 -0.59 -22.05
C TYR A 65 10.50 -2.07 -22.47
N ASP A 66 9.72 -2.40 -23.50
CA ASP A 66 9.70 -3.75 -24.06
C ASP A 66 11.05 -4.10 -24.69
N GLU A 67 11.64 -3.20 -25.49
CA GLU A 67 12.95 -3.43 -26.11
C GLU A 67 14.06 -3.56 -25.06
N LEU A 68 14.11 -2.67 -24.07
CA LEU A 68 15.09 -2.73 -22.99
C LEU A 68 14.93 -3.99 -22.14
N SER A 69 13.70 -4.42 -21.86
CA SER A 69 13.43 -5.64 -21.08
C SER A 69 14.01 -6.88 -21.74
N LEU A 70 13.99 -6.95 -23.08
CA LEU A 70 14.62 -8.03 -23.84
C LEU A 70 16.14 -7.91 -23.85
N LEU A 71 16.67 -6.70 -24.06
CA LEU A 71 18.11 -6.47 -24.15
C LEU A 71 18.86 -6.76 -22.83
N ILE A 72 18.20 -6.60 -21.67
CA ILE A 72 18.84 -6.89 -20.37
C ILE A 72 18.85 -8.38 -20.01
N LEU A 73 18.09 -9.24 -20.68
CA LEU A 73 17.96 -10.67 -20.31
C LEU A 73 19.31 -11.40 -20.15
N PRO A 74 20.28 -11.26 -21.08
CA PRO A 74 21.59 -11.93 -20.94
C PRO A 74 22.35 -11.46 -19.69
N TYR A 75 22.15 -10.22 -19.27
CA TYR A 75 22.82 -9.65 -18.09
C TYR A 75 22.16 -10.06 -16.78
N ILE A 76 20.85 -10.36 -16.80
CA ILE A 76 20.15 -10.95 -15.64
C ILE A 76 20.73 -12.33 -15.33
N GLU A 77 20.98 -13.14 -16.36
CA GLU A 77 21.56 -14.48 -16.19
C GLU A 77 22.98 -14.39 -15.62
N VAL A 78 23.83 -13.52 -16.17
CA VAL A 78 25.20 -13.29 -15.66
C VAL A 78 25.18 -12.81 -14.21
N ALA A 79 24.32 -11.84 -13.87
CA ALA A 79 24.17 -11.36 -12.50
C ALA A 79 23.71 -12.46 -11.54
N SER A 80 22.88 -13.41 -12.01
CA SER A 80 22.40 -14.55 -11.22
C SER A 80 23.48 -15.63 -11.03
N VAL A 81 24.45 -15.74 -11.94
CA VAL A 81 25.56 -16.72 -11.87
C VAL A 81 26.73 -16.21 -11.03
N GLN A 82 26.97 -14.89 -10.99
CA GLN A 82 28.01 -14.28 -10.14
C GLN A 82 27.66 -14.31 -8.64
N GLU A 83 26.40 -14.55 -8.29
CA GLU A 83 26.00 -15.00 -6.95
C GLU A 83 26.33 -16.49 -6.79
N GLU A 84 27.63 -16.85 -6.76
CA GLU A 84 28.06 -18.23 -6.46
C GLU A 84 27.42 -18.68 -5.14
N THR A 85 26.61 -19.74 -5.20
CA THR A 85 25.80 -20.33 -4.12
C THR A 85 26.51 -20.41 -2.77
N PRO A 86 26.19 -19.54 -1.78
CA PRO A 86 26.10 -19.93 -0.39
C PRO A 86 24.71 -20.57 -0.17
N PRO A 87 24.38 -21.14 1.00
CA PRO A 87 22.99 -21.53 1.27
C PRO A 87 22.11 -20.31 1.00
N VAL A 88 21.00 -20.48 0.26
CA VAL A 88 20.02 -19.45 -0.13
C VAL A 88 20.01 -18.34 0.91
N ARG A 89 20.82 -17.28 0.69
CA ARG A 89 20.93 -16.22 1.70
C ARG A 89 19.60 -15.49 1.63
N SER A 90 18.89 -15.41 2.75
CA SER A 90 17.73 -14.54 2.84
C SER A 90 18.18 -13.12 2.47
N GLN A 91 17.55 -12.52 1.48
CA GLN A 91 17.83 -11.13 1.10
C GLN A 91 17.59 -10.23 2.32
N THR A 92 18.51 -9.32 2.61
CA THR A 92 18.39 -8.39 3.74
C THR A 92 17.84 -7.03 3.28
N LEU A 93 17.39 -6.18 4.21
CA LEU A 93 17.05 -4.79 3.87
C LEU A 93 18.26 -4.02 3.35
N HIS A 94 19.47 -4.34 3.82
CA HIS A 94 20.71 -3.77 3.29
C HIS A 94 20.83 -4.05 1.78
N ASP A 95 20.67 -5.31 1.38
CA ASP A 95 20.73 -5.71 -0.03
C ASP A 95 19.69 -4.95 -0.88
N VAL A 96 18.50 -4.72 -0.33
CA VAL A 96 17.41 -3.96 -0.98
C VAL A 96 17.74 -2.47 -1.14
N LEU A 97 18.45 -1.88 -0.17
CA LEU A 97 18.89 -0.49 -0.18
C LEU A 97 20.12 -0.28 -1.07
N HIS A 98 20.93 -1.32 -1.25
CA HIS A 98 22.15 -1.35 -2.03
C HIS A 98 22.09 -2.41 -3.14
N PRO A 99 21.15 -2.29 -4.10
CA PRO A 99 21.08 -3.24 -5.20
C PRO A 99 22.36 -3.17 -6.04
N SER A 100 22.75 -4.30 -6.63
CA SER A 100 23.82 -4.35 -7.62
C SER A 100 23.45 -3.44 -8.79
N LYS A 101 24.35 -2.53 -9.22
CA LYS A 101 24.05 -1.57 -10.30
C LYS A 101 24.83 -1.96 -11.56
N MET A 102 24.13 -2.12 -12.67
CA MET A 102 24.72 -2.28 -14.00
C MET A 102 24.33 -1.10 -14.87
N ARG A 103 25.32 -0.44 -15.48
CA ARG A 103 25.10 0.76 -16.29
C ARG A 103 25.38 0.47 -17.75
N PHE A 104 24.48 0.93 -18.60
CA PHE A 104 24.57 0.76 -20.05
C PHE A 104 24.30 2.06 -20.78
N CYS A 105 24.81 2.16 -22.00
CA CYS A 105 24.25 3.01 -23.03
C CYS A 105 23.48 2.17 -24.03
N LEU A 106 22.29 2.63 -24.41
CA LEU A 106 21.63 2.12 -25.60
C LEU A 106 22.37 2.64 -26.83
N ARG A 107 22.79 1.75 -27.72
CA ARG A 107 23.51 2.08 -28.95
C ARG A 107 22.96 1.28 -30.12
N THR A 108 22.91 1.93 -31.27
CA THR A 108 22.64 1.26 -32.54
C THR A 108 23.92 0.62 -33.07
N ASN A 109 23.92 -0.70 -33.21
CA ASN A 109 24.98 -1.46 -33.88
C ASN A 109 24.37 -2.26 -35.03
N ASP A 110 24.91 -2.09 -36.25
CA ASP A 110 24.40 -2.73 -37.48
C ASP A 110 22.87 -2.60 -37.67
N GLY A 111 22.32 -1.44 -37.31
CA GLY A 111 20.89 -1.15 -37.42
C GLY A 111 20.01 -1.78 -36.36
N GLN A 112 20.59 -2.42 -35.33
CA GLN A 112 19.87 -3.01 -34.20
C GLN A 112 20.24 -2.32 -32.89
N ALA A 113 19.32 -2.32 -31.93
CA ALA A 113 19.58 -1.80 -30.59
C ALA A 113 20.44 -2.78 -29.79
N THR A 114 21.45 -2.26 -29.10
CA THR A 114 22.36 -3.03 -28.25
C THR A 114 22.70 -2.26 -26.98
N LEU A 115 23.03 -2.97 -25.91
CA LEU A 115 23.49 -2.37 -24.66
C LEU A 115 25.03 -2.40 -24.60
N CYS A 116 25.64 -1.22 -24.49
CA CYS A 116 27.07 -1.09 -24.25
C CYS A 116 27.32 -0.81 -22.77
N PRO A 117 28.05 -1.68 -22.03
CA PRO A 117 28.39 -1.44 -20.63
C PRO A 117 29.16 -0.12 -20.46
N LYS A 118 28.82 0.66 -19.44
CA LYS A 118 29.60 1.81 -18.99
C LYS A 118 30.42 1.41 -17.77
N PRO A 119 31.70 1.84 -17.68
CA PRO A 119 32.47 1.67 -16.45
C PRO A 119 31.75 2.35 -15.29
N GLU A 120 31.91 1.80 -14.09
CA GLU A 120 31.37 2.38 -12.87
C GLU A 120 31.97 3.78 -12.65
N SER A 121 31.24 4.83 -13.04
CA SER A 121 31.46 6.13 -12.44
C SER A 121 30.99 6.06 -10.98
N PRO A 122 31.72 6.65 -10.02
CA PRO A 122 31.21 6.79 -8.67
C PRO A 122 29.87 7.51 -8.75
N THR A 123 28.81 6.79 -8.39
CA THR A 123 27.51 7.42 -8.22
C THR A 123 27.73 8.50 -7.15
N LEU A 124 27.41 9.76 -7.46
CA LEU A 124 27.01 10.66 -6.39
C LEU A 124 25.75 10.00 -5.81
N GLU A 125 25.92 9.15 -4.80
CA GLU A 125 24.83 8.77 -3.90
C GLU A 125 24.20 10.11 -3.48
N ALA A 126 22.91 10.27 -3.78
CA ALA A 126 22.19 11.52 -3.51
C ALA A 126 22.48 11.93 -2.07
N SER A 127 23.14 13.08 -1.89
CA SER A 127 23.83 13.39 -0.64
C SER A 127 22.96 13.09 0.59
N ASP A 128 23.54 12.42 1.58
CA ASP A 128 22.92 12.08 2.87
C ASP A 128 22.48 13.30 3.69
N ALA A 129 22.64 14.51 3.17
CA ALA A 129 22.55 15.78 3.90
C ALA A 129 21.21 16.09 4.59
N TRP A 130 20.17 15.24 4.46
CA TRP A 130 18.85 15.47 5.07
C TRP A 130 18.11 14.17 5.41
N GLN A 131 18.77 13.16 5.96
CA GLN A 131 18.05 12.04 6.58
C GLN A 131 17.70 12.41 8.03
N PRO A 132 16.54 11.98 8.56
CA PRO A 132 16.25 12.16 9.98
C PRO A 132 17.33 11.48 10.79
N HIS A 133 17.76 12.12 11.87
CA HIS A 133 18.79 11.58 12.73
C HIS A 133 18.14 10.76 13.84
N ILE A 134 18.75 9.64 14.24
CA ILE A 134 18.27 8.83 15.39
C ILE A 134 17.97 9.64 16.67
N LYS A 135 18.64 10.79 16.87
CA LYS A 135 18.47 11.67 18.03
C LYS A 135 17.10 12.36 18.05
N GLU A 136 16.45 12.53 16.90
CA GLU A 136 15.11 13.09 16.78
C GLU A 136 14.03 12.16 17.36
N PHE A 137 14.32 10.86 17.44
CA PHE A 137 13.40 9.84 17.95
C PHE A 137 14.03 9.01 19.06
N ALA A 138 14.68 9.72 20.00
CA ALA A 138 15.34 9.11 21.15
C ALA A 138 14.39 8.19 21.93
N GLY A 139 14.88 7.02 22.32
CA GLY A 139 14.09 6.01 23.03
C GLY A 139 13.57 4.88 22.13
N LEU A 140 13.59 5.06 20.81
CA LEU A 140 13.35 3.96 19.88
C LEU A 140 14.60 3.08 19.71
N PRO A 141 14.45 1.74 19.72
CA PRO A 141 15.50 0.83 19.30
C PRO A 141 15.98 1.15 17.88
N VAL A 142 17.26 0.87 17.61
CA VAL A 142 17.87 1.04 16.31
C VAL A 142 18.29 -0.32 15.78
N PHE A 143 17.89 -0.63 14.56
CA PHE A 143 18.24 -1.86 13.85
C PHE A 143 19.10 -1.53 12.64
N VAL A 144 20.17 -2.29 12.44
CA VAL A 144 21.04 -2.17 11.27
C VAL A 144 20.40 -2.91 10.09
N SER A 145 20.47 -2.33 8.88
CA SER A 145 19.73 -2.85 7.73
C SER A 145 20.14 -4.29 7.31
N SER A 146 21.38 -4.70 7.55
CA SER A 146 21.88 -6.05 7.23
C SER A 146 21.43 -7.15 8.19
N GLU A 147 20.93 -6.78 9.37
CA GLU A 147 20.41 -7.76 10.35
C GLU A 147 18.93 -8.08 10.12
N ILE A 148 18.27 -7.38 9.19
CA ILE A 148 16.85 -7.52 8.92
C ILE A 148 16.65 -8.31 7.63
N GLU A 149 16.07 -9.50 7.74
CA GLU A 149 15.76 -10.37 6.61
C GLU A 149 14.43 -9.96 5.96
N VAL A 150 14.39 -9.88 4.63
CA VAL A 150 13.20 -9.60 3.84
C VAL A 150 12.47 -10.89 3.54
N LEU A 151 11.24 -11.01 4.05
CA LEU A 151 10.37 -12.16 3.82
C LEU A 151 9.46 -11.96 2.60
N LYS A 152 8.92 -10.75 2.45
CA LYS A 152 7.99 -10.43 1.36
C LYS A 152 7.94 -8.93 1.10
N VAL A 153 7.79 -8.56 -0.17
CA VAL A 153 7.47 -7.20 -0.60
C VAL A 153 5.98 -6.94 -0.41
N LEU A 154 5.60 -5.92 0.36
CA LEU A 154 4.19 -5.59 0.67
C LEU A 154 3.65 -4.47 -0.22
N GLN A 155 4.41 -3.38 -0.38
CA GLN A 155 4.00 -2.23 -1.17
C GLN A 155 5.18 -1.68 -1.96
N MET A 156 5.23 -2.07 -3.25
CA MET A 156 6.33 -1.73 -4.15
C MET A 156 7.69 -1.91 -3.45
N ASP A 157 8.66 -1.05 -3.70
CA ASP A 157 9.97 -1.11 -3.05
C ASP A 157 10.07 -0.26 -1.77
N ARG A 158 8.93 -0.05 -1.08
CA ARG A 158 8.81 0.86 0.09
C ARG A 158 8.39 0.18 1.38
N ALA A 159 7.53 -0.84 1.33
CA ALA A 159 7.10 -1.59 2.52
C ALA A 159 7.34 -3.09 2.35
N PHE A 160 7.83 -3.72 3.41
CA PHE A 160 8.32 -5.10 3.41
C PHE A 160 7.84 -5.83 4.67
N LYS A 161 7.44 -7.09 4.52
CA LYS A 161 7.38 -8.03 5.63
C LYS A 161 8.80 -8.52 5.87
N VAL A 162 9.28 -8.36 7.10
CA VAL A 162 10.67 -8.67 7.46
C VAL A 162 10.73 -9.53 8.71
N SER A 163 11.88 -10.17 8.94
CA SER A 163 12.22 -10.91 10.14
C SER A 163 13.47 -10.33 10.78
N LYS A 164 13.45 -10.19 12.11
CA LYS A 164 14.65 -9.92 12.93
C LYS A 164 14.59 -10.83 14.14
N ASP A 165 15.60 -11.68 14.29
CA ASP A 165 15.72 -12.66 15.39
C ASP A 165 14.46 -13.53 15.56
N GLY A 166 13.85 -13.94 14.43
CA GLY A 166 12.63 -14.75 14.42
C GLY A 166 11.32 -13.99 14.67
N THR A 167 11.40 -12.68 14.97
CA THR A 167 10.22 -11.82 15.13
C THR A 167 9.87 -11.16 13.80
N THR A 168 8.59 -11.22 13.42
CA THR A 168 8.10 -10.64 12.16
C THR A 168 7.68 -9.18 12.35
N PHE A 169 8.10 -8.31 11.43
CA PHE A 169 7.75 -6.90 11.39
C PHE A 169 7.32 -6.45 10.00
N CYS A 170 6.72 -5.25 9.93
CA CYS A 170 6.60 -4.49 8.71
C CYS A 170 7.69 -3.41 8.71
N ALA A 171 8.58 -3.42 7.73
CA ALA A 171 9.58 -2.37 7.52
C ALA A 171 9.11 -1.41 6.43
N LYS A 172 9.22 -0.11 6.70
CA LYS A 172 9.04 0.97 5.72
C LYS A 172 10.35 1.71 5.52
N ILE A 173 10.79 1.86 4.26
CA ILE A 173 12.10 2.45 3.91
C ILE A 173 11.96 3.60 2.90
N SER A 174 12.82 4.60 3.04
CA SER A 174 12.85 5.80 2.20
C SER A 174 13.76 5.55 1.01
N ARG A 175 13.29 5.90 -0.19
CA ARG A 175 14.05 5.72 -1.44
C ARG A 175 14.58 7.03 -2.02
N GLY A 176 14.23 8.18 -1.44
CA GLY A 176 14.59 9.47 -2.01
C GLY A 176 14.07 10.65 -1.19
N LEU A 177 14.44 11.86 -1.63
CA LEU A 177 14.11 13.12 -0.95
C LEU A 177 12.59 13.33 -0.76
N SER A 178 11.77 12.88 -1.71
CA SER A 178 10.30 13.01 -1.67
C SER A 178 9.65 12.25 -0.51
N ASP A 179 10.26 11.16 -0.06
CA ASP A 179 9.65 10.23 0.90
C ASP A 179 10.04 10.58 2.34
N ARG A 180 10.96 11.54 2.54
CA ARG A 180 11.57 11.83 3.84
C ARG A 180 10.63 12.55 4.80
N HIS A 181 9.92 13.56 4.32
CA HIS A 181 8.93 14.26 5.13
C HIS A 181 7.83 13.31 5.59
N SER A 182 7.36 12.48 4.66
CA SER A 182 6.32 11.49 4.93
C SER A 182 6.76 10.46 5.97
N MET A 183 7.95 9.88 5.80
CA MET A 183 8.53 8.97 6.77
C MET A 183 8.71 9.60 8.16
N SER A 184 9.28 10.81 8.22
CA SER A 184 9.54 11.49 9.51
C SER A 184 8.24 11.76 10.26
N ARG A 185 7.21 12.19 9.52
CA ARG A 185 5.86 12.39 10.05
C ARG A 185 5.29 11.08 10.59
N GLU A 186 5.40 9.99 9.83
CA GLU A 186 4.89 8.69 10.25
C GLU A 186 5.59 8.15 11.51
N ILE A 187 6.92 8.22 11.57
CA ILE A 187 7.69 7.86 12.77
C ILE A 187 7.24 8.70 13.97
N ALA A 188 7.14 10.03 13.81
CA ALA A 188 6.73 10.94 14.88
C ALA A 188 5.31 10.64 15.39
N CYS A 189 4.35 10.39 14.49
CA CYS A 189 2.99 10.03 14.86
C CYS A 189 2.94 8.71 15.63
N LEU A 190 3.55 7.65 15.09
CA LEU A 190 3.55 6.33 15.74
C LEU A 190 4.29 6.34 17.08
N HIS A 191 5.39 7.10 17.18
CA HIS A 191 6.12 7.28 18.43
C HIS A 191 5.25 7.95 19.49
N ARG A 192 4.61 9.08 19.15
CA ARG A 192 3.72 9.81 20.06
C ARG A 192 2.49 9.01 20.47
N LEU A 193 1.91 8.23 19.56
CA LEU A 193 0.79 7.33 19.87
C LEU A 193 1.20 6.28 20.93
N ARG A 194 2.41 5.70 20.76
CA ARG A 194 2.98 4.75 21.71
C ARG A 194 3.25 5.40 23.07
N GLU A 195 3.81 6.61 23.10
CA GLU A 195 4.10 7.36 24.33
C GLU A 195 2.83 7.80 25.07
N ALA A 196 1.77 8.16 24.34
CA ALA A 196 0.48 8.53 24.91
C ALA A 196 -0.28 7.35 25.53
N GLY A 197 0.19 6.11 25.33
CA GLY A 197 -0.49 4.92 25.84
C GLY A 197 -1.87 4.68 25.21
N ILE A 198 -2.11 5.24 24.02
CA ILE A 198 -3.37 5.07 23.30
C ILE A 198 -3.57 3.58 22.98
N THR A 199 -4.79 3.11 23.20
CA THR A 199 -5.17 1.68 23.20
C THR A 199 -4.49 0.88 22.06
N PRO A 200 -3.64 -0.12 22.39
CA PRO A 200 -3.09 -1.07 21.42
C PRO A 200 -4.25 -1.76 20.69
N LEU A 201 -4.17 -1.98 19.37
CA LEU A 201 -5.41 -2.31 18.63
C LEU A 201 -5.66 -1.45 17.40
N ARG A 202 -5.41 -0.15 17.57
CA ARG A 202 -5.92 0.89 16.68
C ARG A 202 -4.94 1.35 15.61
N TYR A 203 -3.66 1.08 15.80
CA TYR A 203 -2.57 1.44 14.90
C TYR A 203 -1.46 0.37 15.01
N PRO A 204 -0.55 0.28 14.02
CA PRO A 204 0.63 -0.57 14.12
C PRO A 204 1.62 0.04 15.12
N THR A 205 2.07 -0.73 16.10
CA THR A 205 3.05 -0.22 17.08
C THR A 205 4.42 -0.05 16.42
N ILE A 206 5.07 1.09 16.60
CA ILE A 206 6.47 1.28 16.15
C ILE A 206 7.44 0.56 17.07
N HIS A 207 8.34 -0.23 16.49
CA HIS A 207 9.32 -1.06 17.20
C HIS A 207 10.74 -0.52 17.14
N GLY A 208 11.10 0.23 16.10
CA GLY A 208 12.43 0.85 16.03
C GLY A 208 12.72 1.50 14.69
N LEU A 209 13.87 2.16 14.63
CA LEU A 209 14.42 2.81 13.45
C LEU A 209 15.32 1.84 12.69
N VAL A 210 15.44 2.04 11.38
CA VAL A 210 16.37 1.32 10.52
C VAL A 210 17.45 2.29 10.06
N VAL A 211 18.70 1.91 10.24
CA VAL A 211 19.88 2.68 9.81
C VAL A 211 20.72 1.85 8.83
N ARG A 212 21.58 2.54 8.06
CA ARG A 212 22.59 1.87 7.24
C ARG A 212 23.70 1.29 8.12
N ASP A 213 24.41 0.33 7.54
CA ASP A 213 25.60 -0.32 8.10
C ASP A 213 26.80 0.62 8.24
N ASP A 214 26.81 1.77 7.56
CA ASP A 214 27.88 2.76 7.63
C ASP A 214 27.89 3.57 8.95
N HIS A 215 26.93 3.29 9.84
CA HIS A 215 26.80 3.91 11.17
C HIS A 215 26.72 5.44 11.16
N ASN A 216 26.30 6.09 10.06
CA ASN A 216 26.20 7.55 9.98
C ASN A 216 24.99 8.14 10.75
N GLU A 217 24.45 7.41 11.73
CA GLU A 217 23.32 7.79 12.59
C GLU A 217 22.04 8.24 11.85
N SER A 218 22.00 8.00 10.53
CA SER A 218 20.98 8.46 9.59
C SER A 218 19.90 7.39 9.42
N VAL A 219 18.65 7.80 9.58
CA VAL A 219 17.49 6.91 9.51
C VAL A 219 17.07 6.75 8.05
N VAL A 220 17.15 5.50 7.57
CA VAL A 220 16.69 5.11 6.23
C VAL A 220 15.27 4.53 6.23
N GLY A 221 14.74 4.22 7.42
CA GLY A 221 13.43 3.60 7.59
C GLY A 221 13.07 3.32 9.04
N PHE A 222 12.01 2.55 9.22
CA PHE A 222 11.56 2.09 10.53
C PHE A 222 10.86 0.74 10.42
N VAL A 223 10.79 0.04 11.54
CA VAL A 223 10.03 -1.21 11.70
C VAL A 223 8.85 -0.99 12.64
N MET A 224 7.71 -1.55 12.26
CA MET A 224 6.47 -1.52 13.02
C MET A 224 5.82 -2.90 13.05
N GLU A 225 4.77 -3.04 13.85
CA GLU A 225 3.97 -4.25 13.95
C GLU A 225 3.53 -4.71 12.54
N TYR A 226 3.80 -5.96 12.21
CA TYR A 226 3.21 -6.56 11.02
C TYR A 226 1.77 -6.96 11.32
N ILE A 227 0.83 -6.30 10.64
CA ILE A 227 -0.59 -6.62 10.74
C ILE A 227 -0.92 -7.64 9.64
N GLU A 228 -1.26 -8.86 10.03
CA GLU A 228 -1.81 -9.85 9.08
C GLU A 228 -3.24 -9.42 8.72
N PRO A 229 -3.51 -8.98 7.48
CA PRO A 229 -4.82 -8.46 7.11
C PRO A 229 -5.82 -9.62 7.05
N ARG A 230 -6.96 -9.48 7.73
CA ARG A 230 -8.11 -10.39 7.54
C ARG A 230 -8.95 -9.91 6.36
N VAL A 231 -9.20 -8.61 6.30
CA VAL A 231 -10.00 -7.93 5.28
C VAL A 231 -9.43 -6.52 5.07
N ASN A 232 -9.37 -6.06 3.83
CA ASN A 232 -9.15 -4.65 3.50
C ASN A 232 -10.53 -4.02 3.24
N LEU A 233 -10.84 -2.88 3.86
CA LEU A 233 -12.18 -2.27 3.74
C LEU A 233 -12.53 -1.80 2.32
N HIS A 234 -11.54 -1.68 1.44
CA HIS A 234 -11.77 -1.45 0.01
C HIS A 234 -12.30 -2.72 -0.71
N ALA A 235 -12.14 -3.91 -0.13
CA ALA A 235 -12.50 -5.20 -0.73
C ALA A 235 -13.70 -5.85 -0.03
N ASP A 236 -14.78 -6.07 -0.79
CA ASP A 236 -16.04 -6.76 -0.45
C ASP A 236 -16.47 -6.77 1.04
N LEU A 237 -17.26 -5.77 1.42
CA LEU A 237 -17.81 -5.59 2.77
C LEU A 237 -19.12 -6.37 3.00
N SER A 238 -19.63 -7.09 2.00
CA SER A 238 -20.99 -7.65 2.04
C SER A 238 -21.22 -8.71 3.12
N ALA A 239 -20.15 -9.30 3.65
CA ALA A 239 -20.20 -10.30 4.72
C ALA A 239 -20.28 -9.71 6.15
N TRP A 240 -20.16 -8.39 6.33
CA TRP A 240 -19.86 -7.78 7.65
C TRP A 240 -20.85 -6.68 8.09
N ASN A 241 -22.10 -6.74 7.65
CA ASN A 241 -23.06 -5.62 7.74
C ASN A 241 -23.24 -5.00 9.13
N ASP A 242 -23.28 -5.78 10.21
CA ASP A 242 -23.44 -5.25 11.57
C ASP A 242 -22.12 -4.69 12.15
N ASP A 243 -20.98 -5.27 11.76
CA ASP A 243 -19.65 -4.85 12.23
C ASP A 243 -19.21 -3.51 11.62
N VAL A 244 -19.66 -3.21 10.41
CA VAL A 244 -19.28 -2.02 9.64
C VAL A 244 -19.66 -0.71 10.37
N TYR A 245 -20.84 -0.65 10.99
CA TYR A 245 -21.26 0.51 11.78
C TYR A 245 -20.39 0.69 13.03
N HIS A 246 -20.14 -0.41 13.74
CA HIS A 246 -19.25 -0.41 14.90
C HIS A 246 -17.82 0.01 14.54
N TRP A 247 -17.32 -0.38 13.36
CA TRP A 247 -16.02 0.04 12.88
C TRP A 247 -15.98 1.54 12.60
N ALA A 248 -16.99 2.09 11.94
CA ALA A 248 -17.08 3.53 11.66
C ALA A 248 -17.06 4.37 12.95
N ASP A 249 -17.90 4.02 13.93
CA ASP A 249 -17.94 4.70 15.24
C ASP A 249 -16.60 4.56 15.98
N THR A 250 -15.98 3.39 15.88
CA THR A 250 -14.69 3.10 16.50
C THR A 250 -13.56 3.94 15.88
N ILE A 251 -13.52 4.06 14.55
CA ILE A 251 -12.55 4.88 13.83
C ILE A 251 -12.71 6.34 14.25
N GLU A 252 -13.94 6.85 14.24
CA GLU A 252 -14.23 8.24 14.62
C GLU A 252 -13.75 8.54 16.04
N ARG A 253 -14.12 7.70 17.02
CA ARG A 253 -13.70 7.88 18.42
C ARG A 253 -12.17 7.83 18.55
N THR A 254 -11.51 6.93 17.82
CA THR A 254 -10.05 6.77 17.85
C THR A 254 -9.36 8.04 17.32
N ILE A 255 -9.82 8.59 16.21
CA ILE A 255 -9.23 9.83 15.66
C ILE A 255 -9.46 11.02 16.58
N ARG A 256 -10.65 11.14 17.20
CA ARG A 256 -10.91 12.21 18.17
C ARG A 256 -9.97 12.13 19.38
N GLU A 257 -9.74 10.93 19.90
CA GLU A 257 -8.76 10.68 20.97
C GLU A 257 -7.32 11.07 20.54
N TRP A 258 -6.94 10.79 19.28
CA TRP A 258 -5.64 11.21 18.76
C TRP A 258 -5.53 12.74 18.63
N HIS A 259 -6.60 13.39 18.18
CA HIS A 259 -6.66 14.85 18.06
C HIS A 259 -6.54 15.56 19.41
N GLU A 260 -7.06 14.96 20.49
CA GLU A 260 -6.87 15.44 21.88
C GLU A 260 -5.40 15.41 22.29
N HIS A 261 -4.63 14.43 21.79
CA HIS A 261 -3.18 14.33 21.99
C HIS A 261 -2.37 15.13 20.96
N GLY A 262 -3.02 15.90 20.08
CA GLY A 262 -2.38 16.69 19.04
C GLY A 262 -1.70 15.85 17.96
N ILE A 263 -2.24 14.67 17.68
CA ILE A 263 -1.79 13.75 16.63
C ILE A 263 -2.80 13.83 15.49
N ILE A 264 -2.35 14.06 14.26
CA ILE A 264 -3.19 14.19 13.07
C ILE A 264 -2.86 13.03 12.14
N TRP A 265 -3.88 12.28 11.70
CA TRP A 265 -3.71 11.13 10.82
C TRP A 265 -3.19 11.60 9.44
N GLY A 266 -3.88 12.56 8.83
CA GLY A 266 -3.39 13.34 7.71
C GLY A 266 -3.47 12.68 6.33
N ASP A 267 -4.03 11.48 6.23
CA ASP A 267 -4.39 10.84 4.95
C ASP A 267 -5.61 9.93 5.14
N ALA A 268 -6.70 10.53 5.64
CA ALA A 268 -7.90 9.80 6.01
C ALA A 268 -8.62 9.22 4.79
N LYS A 269 -8.52 7.89 4.60
CA LYS A 269 -9.20 7.14 3.54
C LYS A 269 -9.38 5.67 3.89
N VAL A 270 -10.28 5.00 3.17
CA VAL A 270 -10.60 3.58 3.43
C VAL A 270 -9.43 2.63 3.17
N ASP A 271 -8.57 2.95 2.20
CA ASP A 271 -7.37 2.15 1.85
C ASP A 271 -6.38 2.06 3.01
N ASN A 272 -6.39 3.06 3.89
CA ASN A 272 -5.53 3.16 5.06
C ASN A 272 -6.18 2.54 6.31
N ILE A 273 -7.20 1.70 6.15
CA ILE A 273 -7.83 0.94 7.24
C ILE A 273 -7.76 -0.54 6.94
N ILE A 274 -7.09 -1.28 7.82
CA ILE A 274 -6.97 -2.73 7.79
C ILE A 274 -7.84 -3.33 8.89
N ILE A 275 -8.63 -4.36 8.56
CA ILE A 275 -9.32 -5.14 9.58
C ILE A 275 -8.42 -6.28 10.04
N ARG A 276 -8.12 -6.27 11.34
CA ARG A 276 -7.35 -7.33 12.01
C ARG A 276 -8.18 -8.04 13.05
N SER A 277 -7.77 -9.25 13.40
CA SER A 277 -8.28 -9.92 14.58
C SER A 277 -7.71 -9.29 15.85
N ASP A 278 -8.45 -9.33 16.94
CA ASP A 278 -7.83 -9.28 18.26
C ASP A 278 -7.02 -10.55 18.53
N GLY A 279 -6.11 -10.49 19.51
CA GLY A 279 -5.06 -11.49 19.70
C GLY A 279 -5.55 -12.93 19.90
N ASP A 280 -6.82 -13.14 20.28
CA ASP A 280 -7.42 -14.46 20.49
C ASP A 280 -8.25 -14.98 19.30
N GLY A 281 -8.38 -14.19 18.22
CA GLY A 281 -9.11 -14.63 17.02
C GLY A 281 -10.60 -14.30 17.02
N THR A 282 -11.15 -13.73 18.10
CA THR A 282 -12.59 -13.73 18.35
C THR A 282 -13.32 -12.49 17.85
N GLN A 283 -12.64 -11.34 17.74
CA GLN A 283 -13.23 -10.09 17.27
C GLN A 283 -12.38 -9.43 16.19
N LEU A 284 -13.06 -8.84 15.20
CA LEU A 284 -12.43 -8.01 14.20
C LEU A 284 -12.42 -6.55 14.63
N LYS A 285 -11.27 -5.90 14.48
CA LYS A 285 -11.04 -4.50 14.87
C LYS A 285 -10.43 -3.72 13.71
N PRO A 286 -10.90 -2.49 13.44
CA PRO A 286 -10.25 -1.61 12.49
C PRO A 286 -8.93 -1.13 13.06
N CYS A 287 -7.89 -1.22 12.24
CA CYS A 287 -6.56 -0.70 12.49
C CYS A 287 -6.26 0.36 11.43
N ILE A 288 -6.01 1.57 11.89
CA ILE A 288 -5.67 2.71 11.05
C ILE A 288 -4.16 2.67 10.80
N VAL A 289 -3.77 2.70 9.53
CA VAL A 289 -2.39 2.65 9.07
C VAL A 289 -2.06 3.90 8.26
N ASP A 290 -0.78 4.04 7.90
CA ASP A 290 -0.24 5.10 7.05
C ASP A 290 -0.43 6.51 7.62
N PHE A 291 0.60 6.98 8.33
CA PHE A 291 0.64 8.32 8.94
C PHE A 291 1.59 9.26 8.19
N GLY A 292 1.94 8.89 6.95
CA GLY A 292 2.89 9.62 6.14
C GLY A 292 2.40 10.99 5.69
N GLY A 293 1.10 11.26 5.77
CA GLY A 293 0.50 12.47 5.21
C GLY A 293 0.50 12.43 3.69
N SER A 294 -0.66 12.70 3.11
CA SER A 294 -0.83 12.84 1.66
C SER A 294 -2.19 13.45 1.39
N TRP A 295 -2.37 13.93 0.16
CA TRP A 295 -3.69 14.29 -0.32
C TRP A 295 -4.24 13.19 -1.22
N SER A 296 -5.39 12.64 -0.82
CA SER A 296 -6.13 11.65 -1.59
C SER A 296 -7.43 12.27 -2.10
N SER A 297 -7.51 12.49 -3.42
CA SER A 297 -8.71 13.04 -4.07
C SER A 297 -9.95 12.19 -3.77
N GLY A 298 -11.07 12.85 -3.50
CA GLY A 298 -12.34 12.21 -3.15
C GLY A 298 -12.51 11.88 -1.65
N TRP A 299 -11.43 11.91 -0.86
CA TRP A 299 -11.48 11.62 0.58
C TRP A 299 -11.38 12.87 1.46
N VAL A 300 -10.48 13.79 1.12
CA VAL A 300 -10.33 15.06 1.85
C VAL A 300 -10.17 16.20 0.84
N ASP A 301 -10.80 17.34 1.12
CA ASP A 301 -10.64 18.55 0.33
C ASP A 301 -9.18 19.02 0.43
N GLN A 302 -8.60 19.42 -0.69
CA GLN A 302 -7.17 19.74 -0.74
C GLN A 302 -6.75 20.83 0.27
N SER A 303 -7.64 21.79 0.55
CA SER A 303 -7.41 22.85 1.55
C SER A 303 -7.41 22.37 3.00
N LEU A 304 -7.92 21.16 3.27
CA LEU A 304 -7.99 20.53 4.59
C LEU A 304 -6.97 19.39 4.74
N CYS A 305 -6.14 19.15 3.73
CA CYS A 305 -5.12 18.10 3.78
C CYS A 305 -4.24 18.22 5.03
N GLU A 306 -3.94 17.10 5.68
CA GLU A 306 -3.06 17.04 6.86
C GLU A 306 -3.51 17.90 8.07
N THR A 307 -4.83 18.17 8.19
CA THR A 307 -5.44 18.90 9.33
C THR A 307 -6.40 18.02 10.15
N LYS A 308 -6.76 18.47 11.36
CA LYS A 308 -7.79 17.79 12.18
C LYS A 308 -9.15 17.82 11.48
N GLU A 309 -9.48 18.95 10.87
CA GLU A 309 -10.71 19.16 10.12
C GLU A 309 -10.76 18.22 8.90
N GLY A 310 -9.63 18.04 8.22
CA GLY A 310 -9.48 17.09 7.12
C GLY A 310 -9.68 15.64 7.55
N ASP A 311 -9.10 15.23 8.68
CA ASP A 311 -9.33 13.90 9.24
C ASP A 311 -10.82 13.64 9.52
N LEU A 312 -11.50 14.61 10.14
CA LEU A 312 -12.94 14.50 10.44
C LEU A 312 -13.79 14.44 9.17
N GLN A 313 -13.43 15.21 8.13
CA GLN A 313 -14.07 15.12 6.82
C GLN A 313 -13.85 13.74 6.19
N GLY A 314 -12.62 13.23 6.22
CA GLY A 314 -12.30 11.90 5.71
C GLY A 314 -13.08 10.80 6.42
N ILE A 315 -13.19 10.86 7.76
CA ILE A 315 -14.02 9.92 8.55
C ILE A 315 -15.48 9.97 8.11
N HIS A 316 -16.04 11.16 7.88
CA HIS A 316 -17.42 11.29 7.42
C HIS A 316 -17.62 10.56 6.08
N ARG A 317 -16.71 10.76 5.12
CA ARG A 317 -16.76 10.07 3.82
C ARG A 317 -16.51 8.55 3.95
N ILE A 318 -15.65 8.12 4.86
CA ILE A 318 -15.45 6.69 5.18
C ILE A 318 -16.73 6.09 5.74
N ARG A 319 -17.41 6.76 6.68
CA ARG A 319 -18.69 6.31 7.21
C ARG A 319 -19.73 6.17 6.10
N GLU A 320 -19.85 7.17 5.21
CA GLU A 320 -20.76 7.08 4.06
C GLU A 320 -20.44 5.90 3.15
N PHE A 321 -19.17 5.70 2.81
CA PHE A 321 -18.70 4.58 1.99
C PHE A 321 -19.08 3.22 2.61
N LEU A 322 -18.80 3.08 3.91
CA LEU A 322 -19.10 1.88 4.69
C LEU A 322 -20.61 1.58 4.74
N CYS A 323 -21.43 2.59 5.04
CA CYS A 323 -22.88 2.46 5.06
C CYS A 323 -23.47 2.09 3.69
N ARG A 324 -22.91 2.62 2.61
CA ARG A 324 -23.40 2.38 1.24
C ARG A 324 -23.03 1.00 0.71
N THR A 325 -21.97 0.40 1.24
CA THR A 325 -21.45 -0.90 0.79
C THR A 325 -22.00 -2.06 1.63
N ALA A 326 -22.41 -1.81 2.87
CA ALA A 326 -23.21 -2.76 3.65
C ALA A 326 -24.59 -2.95 2.99
N ARG A 327 -25.07 -4.20 2.86
CA ARG A 327 -26.45 -4.42 2.36
C ARG A 327 -27.43 -3.78 3.35
N PRO A 328 -28.50 -3.12 2.87
CA PRO A 328 -29.61 -2.76 3.75
C PRO A 328 -30.07 -4.02 4.47
N LYS A 329 -30.25 -3.95 5.80
CA LYS A 329 -31.03 -4.96 6.51
C LYS A 329 -32.36 -5.03 5.78
N GLU A 330 -32.63 -6.11 5.04
CA GLU A 330 -34.00 -6.43 4.69
C GLU A 330 -34.77 -6.40 6.00
N LEU A 331 -35.79 -5.54 6.09
CA LEU A 331 -36.71 -5.58 7.21
C LEU A 331 -37.20 -7.03 7.29
N ARG A 332 -36.71 -7.80 8.25
CA ARG A 332 -37.50 -8.91 8.79
C ARG A 332 -38.72 -8.24 9.41
N CYS A 333 -39.75 -8.06 8.60
CA CYS A 333 -41.10 -8.01 9.14
C CYS A 333 -41.28 -9.36 9.84
N ASP A 334 -41.16 -9.32 11.16
CA ASP A 334 -41.76 -10.31 12.03
C ASP A 334 -43.26 -10.30 11.72
N THR A 335 -43.66 -11.13 10.75
CA THR A 335 -45.05 -11.50 10.61
C THR A 335 -45.34 -12.34 11.85
N VAL A 336 -45.90 -11.66 12.86
CA VAL A 336 -46.50 -12.28 14.03
C VAL A 336 -47.45 -13.36 13.50
N HIS A 337 -47.09 -14.63 13.70
CA HIS A 337 -47.98 -15.76 13.51
C HIS A 337 -49.10 -15.66 14.56
N LEU A 338 -50.16 -14.91 14.25
CA LEU A 338 -51.49 -15.28 14.67
C LEU A 338 -51.91 -16.41 13.72
N GLY A 339 -51.87 -17.63 14.25
CA GLY A 339 -52.44 -18.77 13.56
C GLY A 339 -53.91 -18.49 13.24
N HIS A 340 -54.36 -18.96 12.09
CA HIS A 340 -55.21 -20.14 12.08
C HIS A 340 -55.28 -20.71 10.66
N SER A 341 -55.20 -22.04 10.66
CA SER A 341 -55.13 -22.97 9.54
C SER A 341 -56.30 -22.82 8.56
N VAL A 342 -55.99 -22.77 7.26
CA VAL A 342 -56.96 -23.04 6.19
C VAL A 342 -56.97 -24.55 5.97
N HIS A 343 -57.99 -25.22 6.52
CA HIS A 343 -58.29 -26.60 6.16
C HIS A 343 -58.88 -26.66 4.75
N GLN A 344 -58.26 -27.48 3.90
CA GLN A 344 -58.89 -28.02 2.71
C GLN A 344 -59.94 -29.08 3.07
N GLN A 345 -61.00 -29.06 2.26
CA GLN A 345 -61.76 -30.19 1.72
C GLN A 345 -63.10 -30.60 2.36
N GLU A 346 -64.09 -30.59 1.45
CA GLU A 346 -65.18 -31.57 1.24
C GLU A 346 -66.65 -31.11 1.33
N ALA A 347 -67.22 -31.04 0.12
CA ALA A 347 -68.53 -31.49 -0.34
C ALA A 347 -69.68 -31.67 0.66
N ILE A 348 -70.75 -30.91 0.40
CA ILE A 348 -72.09 -31.06 1.00
C ILE A 348 -72.92 -32.06 0.18
N LYS A 349 -73.55 -33.03 0.85
CA LYS A 349 -75.02 -33.32 0.89
C LYS A 349 -75.32 -34.77 1.33
N PRO A 350 -76.53 -35.07 1.84
CA PRO A 350 -77.38 -34.32 2.79
C PRO A 350 -78.12 -35.21 3.82
N ALA A 351 -78.91 -34.55 4.69
CA ALA A 351 -80.06 -35.04 5.49
C ALA A 351 -79.71 -35.95 6.70
N ASP A 352 -80.32 -35.82 7.87
CA ASP A 352 -81.72 -35.50 8.13
C ASP A 352 -81.94 -34.94 9.54
N ASP A 353 -82.90 -34.03 9.59
CA ASP A 353 -83.93 -33.76 10.60
C ASP A 353 -83.67 -33.62 12.11
N SER A 354 -84.47 -32.68 12.63
CA SER A 354 -84.92 -32.47 14.01
C SER A 354 -83.96 -31.68 14.93
N ASP A 355 -84.39 -30.67 15.68
CA ASP A 355 -85.61 -29.89 15.70
C ASP A 355 -85.37 -28.73 16.69
N LEU A 356 -86.15 -27.66 16.52
CA LEU A 356 -86.63 -26.76 17.58
C LEU A 356 -85.71 -25.70 18.22
N LEU A 357 -85.98 -24.47 17.75
CA LEU A 357 -86.60 -23.37 18.52
C LEU A 357 -85.76 -22.44 19.41
N GLN A 358 -85.94 -21.16 19.05
CA GLN A 358 -86.23 -20.00 19.92
C GLN A 358 -85.07 -19.48 20.78
N SER A 359 -84.83 -18.18 20.91
CA SER A 359 -85.52 -16.97 20.46
C SER A 359 -84.62 -15.78 20.85
N TYR A 360 -84.40 -14.88 19.90
CA TYR A 360 -84.50 -13.40 20.00
C TYR A 360 -85.17 -12.78 21.25
N PRO A 361 -85.16 -11.45 21.46
CA PRO A 361 -84.31 -10.40 20.84
C PRO A 361 -83.93 -9.21 21.79
N GLU A 362 -83.27 -8.21 21.17
CA GLU A 362 -83.52 -6.75 21.29
C GLU A 362 -83.15 -6.03 22.60
N ALA A 363 -82.60 -4.81 22.58
CA ALA A 363 -82.54 -3.77 21.54
C ALA A 363 -81.23 -2.96 21.65
#